data_AF-A0AA40WG05-F1
#
_entry.id   AF-A0AA40WG05-F1
#
_cell.length_a   1.000
_cell.length_b   1.000
_cell.length_c   1.000
_cell.angle_alpha   90.00
_cell.angle_beta   90.00
_cell.angle_gamma   90.00
#
_symmetry.space_group_name_H-M   'P 1'
#
loop_
_entity.id
_entity.type
_entity.pdbx_description
1 polymer ?
#
loop_
_entity_poly.entity_id
_entity_poly.type
_entity_poly.pdbx_seq_one_letter_code
_entity_poly.pdbx_strand_id
1 'polypeptide(L)'
;AVTLPQVGNRGGGGFMLLRTKEGATTAIDFREMAPAGATRDMFLDDQGNADAKKSLTSHLASGTPGTVAGFSLALEKYGTMPLNKVVRPAMKLAEEGFVVNDALANDLKTYGSEVILNHENSKAIFWKDGEPLKKGDKLVQKNLAKSLEM
;
A
#
# COMPACT_ATOMS: atom_id res chain seq x y z
N ALA A 1 -5.99 1.49 0.98
CA ALA A 1 -4.98 2.50 0.63
C ALA A 1 -4.77 3.53 1.73
N VAL A 2 -5.83 4.10 2.33
CA VAL A 2 -5.70 5.21 3.30
C VAL A 2 -5.89 4.76 4.75
N THR A 3 -6.98 4.05 5.07
CA THR A 3 -7.38 3.73 6.45
C THR A 3 -6.78 2.44 7.01
N LEU A 4 -6.25 1.59 6.13
CA LEU A 4 -5.67 0.29 6.47
C LEU A 4 -4.26 0.18 5.84
N PRO A 5 -3.32 1.06 6.20
CA PRO A 5 -2.00 1.16 5.57
C PRO A 5 -1.12 -0.10 5.73
N GLN A 6 -1.42 -0.98 6.69
CA GLN A 6 -0.70 -2.24 6.88
C GLN A 6 -0.82 -3.21 5.70
N VAL A 7 -1.89 -3.12 4.90
CA VAL A 7 -2.11 -4.02 3.74
C VAL A 7 -2.81 -3.34 2.56
N GLY A 8 -3.77 -2.44 2.83
CA GLY A 8 -4.48 -1.74 1.79
C GLY A 8 -3.59 -0.68 1.16
N ASN A 9 -3.22 -0.84 -0.11
CA ASN A 9 -2.09 -0.13 -0.69
C ASN A 9 -2.39 0.58 -2.02
N ARG A 10 -1.43 1.39 -2.48
CA ARG A 10 -1.21 1.76 -3.89
C ARG A 10 0.18 1.36 -4.39
N GLY A 11 1.09 1.04 -3.46
CA GLY A 11 2.49 0.65 -3.73
C GLY A 11 2.73 -0.86 -3.75
N GLY A 12 1.67 -1.68 -3.82
CA GLY A 12 1.76 -3.13 -3.98
C GLY A 12 0.84 -3.62 -5.09
N GLY A 13 0.30 -4.83 -4.95
CA GLY A 13 -0.54 -5.50 -5.94
C GLY A 13 -1.50 -6.51 -5.33
N GLY A 14 -2.09 -7.36 -6.18
CA GLY A 14 -3.05 -8.37 -5.75
C GLY A 14 -3.87 -8.98 -6.87
N PHE A 15 -5.05 -9.50 -6.51
CA PHE A 15 -5.97 -10.18 -7.41
C PHE A 15 -7.40 -9.71 -7.16
N MET A 16 -8.24 -9.78 -8.20
CA MET A 16 -9.66 -9.53 -8.11
C MET A 16 -10.42 -10.60 -8.89
N LEU A 17 -11.42 -11.22 -8.27
CA LEU A 17 -12.34 -12.13 -8.94
C LEU A 17 -13.68 -11.42 -9.14
N LEU A 18 -14.21 -11.47 -10.36
CA LEU A 18 -15.42 -10.77 -10.76
C LEU A 18 -16.40 -11.76 -11.39
N ARG A 19 -17.68 -11.63 -11.07
CA ARG A 19 -18.76 -12.34 -11.74
C ARG A 19 -19.87 -11.36 -12.10
N THR A 20 -20.24 -11.29 -13.37
CA THR A 20 -21.34 -10.42 -13.84
C THR A 20 -22.69 -11.05 -13.53
N LYS A 21 -23.76 -10.25 -13.60
CA LYS A 21 -25.14 -10.74 -13.39
C LYS A 21 -25.56 -11.79 -14.44
N GLU A 22 -25.00 -11.72 -15.64
CA GLU A 22 -25.19 -12.70 -16.72
C GLU A 22 -24.42 -14.01 -16.47
N GLY A 23 -23.61 -14.07 -15.41
CA GLY A 23 -22.87 -15.26 -15.00
C GLY A 23 -21.45 -15.37 -15.55
N ALA A 24 -21.00 -14.41 -16.38
CA ALA A 24 -19.62 -14.37 -16.84
C ALA A 24 -18.66 -14.16 -15.66
N THR A 25 -17.62 -14.99 -15.56
CA THR A 25 -16.64 -14.94 -14.47
C THR A 25 -15.25 -14.70 -15.02
N THR A 26 -14.50 -13.79 -14.40
CA THR A 26 -13.13 -13.48 -14.79
C THR A 26 -12.29 -13.18 -13.55
N ALA A 27 -10.98 -13.32 -13.68
CA ALA A 27 -10.01 -12.80 -12.72
C ALA A 27 -9.22 -11.66 -13.35
N ILE A 28 -8.78 -10.73 -12.51
CA ILE A 28 -7.79 -9.71 -12.85
C ILE A 28 -6.59 -9.95 -11.92
N ASP A 29 -5.47 -10.29 -12.53
CA ASP A 29 -4.17 -10.36 -11.88
C ASP A 29 -3.49 -8.99 -12.04
N PHE A 30 -3.20 -8.36 -10.91
CA PHE A 30 -2.43 -7.12 -10.82
C PHE A 30 -1.33 -7.28 -9.77
N ARG A 31 -0.73 -8.48 -9.74
CA ARG A 31 0.45 -8.78 -8.93
C ARG A 31 1.61 -7.88 -9.34
N GLU A 32 2.44 -7.54 -8.36
CA GLU A 32 3.68 -6.81 -8.62
C GLU A 32 4.59 -7.60 -9.57
N MET A 33 5.26 -6.89 -10.46
CA MET A 33 6.26 -7.47 -11.35
C MET A 33 7.66 -7.22 -10.80
N ALA A 34 8.55 -8.20 -10.92
CA ALA A 34 9.96 -7.98 -10.65
C ALA A 34 10.49 -6.85 -11.57
N PRO A 35 11.27 -5.88 -11.06
CA PRO A 35 11.87 -4.85 -11.89
C PRO A 35 12.71 -5.46 -13.03
N ALA A 36 12.87 -4.76 -14.15
CA ALA A 36 13.64 -5.27 -15.30
C ALA A 36 15.11 -5.59 -14.98
N GLY A 37 15.68 -4.93 -13.97
CA GLY A 37 17.04 -5.22 -13.46
C GLY A 37 17.11 -6.31 -12.40
N ALA A 38 15.99 -6.95 -12.04
CA ALA A 38 15.98 -8.04 -11.09
C ALA A 38 16.71 -9.26 -11.67
N THR A 39 17.48 -9.95 -10.83
CA THR A 39 18.23 -11.15 -11.22
C THR A 39 18.00 -12.25 -10.19
N ARG A 40 18.24 -13.50 -10.60
CA ARG A 40 18.00 -14.69 -9.77
C ARG A 40 18.65 -14.61 -8.39
N ASP A 41 19.88 -14.10 -8.32
CA ASP A 41 20.73 -14.16 -7.12
C ASP A 41 20.80 -12.82 -6.37
N MET A 42 19.97 -11.83 -6.70
CA MET A 42 20.03 -10.47 -6.14
C MET A 42 19.81 -10.38 -4.62
N PHE A 43 19.31 -11.44 -4.00
CA PHE A 43 19.07 -11.55 -2.56
C PHE A 43 20.03 -12.49 -1.85
N LEU A 44 21.10 -12.96 -2.50
CA LEU A 44 22.13 -13.74 -1.84
C LEU A 44 23.17 -12.84 -1.17
N ASP A 45 23.77 -13.31 -0.08
CA ASP A 45 24.98 -12.74 0.51
C ASP A 45 26.25 -13.22 -0.21
N ASP A 46 27.42 -12.78 0.25
CA ASP A 46 28.71 -13.12 -0.36
C ASP A 46 29.05 -14.62 -0.26
N GLN A 47 28.37 -15.36 0.61
CA GLN A 47 28.52 -16.80 0.81
C GLN A 47 27.47 -17.60 0.03
N GLY A 48 26.55 -16.93 -0.68
CA GLY A 48 25.48 -17.56 -1.46
C GLY A 48 24.24 -17.93 -0.64
N ASN A 49 24.09 -17.46 0.60
CA ASN A 49 22.91 -17.69 1.42
C ASN A 49 21.86 -16.59 1.22
N ALA A 50 20.58 -16.91 1.39
CA ALA A 50 19.51 -15.93 1.26
C ALA A 50 19.54 -14.89 2.39
N ASP A 51 19.52 -13.61 2.02
CA ASP A 51 19.47 -12.47 2.95
C ASP A 51 18.04 -11.90 3.01
N ALA A 52 17.34 -12.20 4.11
CA ALA A 52 15.98 -11.75 4.35
C ALA A 52 15.85 -10.22 4.48
N LYS A 53 16.90 -9.51 4.93
CA LYS A 53 16.85 -8.04 5.03
C LYS A 53 16.82 -7.41 3.64
N LYS A 54 17.57 -7.97 2.68
CA LYS A 54 17.51 -7.50 1.29
C LYS A 54 16.11 -7.67 0.68
N SER A 55 15.45 -8.80 0.93
CA SER A 55 14.14 -9.11 0.32
C SER A 55 12.93 -8.61 1.09
N LEU A 56 13.08 -8.11 2.33
CA LEU A 56 11.96 -7.61 3.15
C LEU A 56 12.04 -6.12 3.50
N THR A 57 13.22 -5.61 3.84
CA THR A 57 13.35 -4.26 4.43
C THR A 57 14.30 -3.32 3.67
N SER A 58 14.92 -3.80 2.59
CA SER A 58 15.68 -2.95 1.68
C SER A 58 14.80 -2.41 0.54
N HIS A 59 15.29 -1.41 -0.19
CA HIS A 59 14.61 -0.92 -1.39
C HIS A 59 14.47 -1.98 -2.49
N LEU A 60 15.32 -3.01 -2.51
CA LEU A 60 15.26 -4.13 -3.48
C LEU A 60 14.07 -5.06 -3.24
N ALA A 61 13.45 -5.01 -2.06
CA ALA A 61 12.31 -5.84 -1.69
C ALA A 61 11.04 -5.53 -2.51
N SER A 62 10.99 -4.36 -3.15
CA SER A 62 9.79 -3.87 -3.84
C SER A 62 9.73 -4.34 -5.28
N GLY A 63 8.61 -4.99 -5.63
CA GLY A 63 8.19 -5.14 -7.03
C GLY A 63 7.56 -3.86 -7.58
N THR A 64 7.38 -3.80 -8.90
CA THR A 64 6.66 -2.69 -9.56
C THR A 64 5.17 -2.77 -9.20
N PRO A 65 4.57 -1.75 -8.57
CA PRO A 65 3.20 -1.82 -8.05
C PRO A 65 2.12 -2.01 -9.12
N GLY A 66 1.15 -2.89 -8.86
CA GLY A 66 0.05 -3.22 -9.78
C GLY A 66 -1.34 -2.73 -9.37
N THR A 67 -1.59 -2.40 -8.09
CA THR A 67 -2.94 -2.11 -7.56
C THR A 67 -3.69 -1.04 -8.35
N VAL A 68 -3.04 0.08 -8.69
CA VAL A 68 -3.69 1.17 -9.45
C VAL A 68 -4.08 0.71 -10.85
N ALA A 69 -3.20 -0.04 -11.54
CA ALA A 69 -3.48 -0.57 -12.87
C ALA A 69 -4.63 -1.57 -12.86
N GLY A 70 -4.65 -2.50 -11.89
CA GLY A 70 -5.71 -3.49 -11.74
C GLY A 70 -7.08 -2.85 -11.46
N PHE A 71 -7.14 -1.86 -10.57
CA PHE A 71 -8.39 -1.16 -10.28
C PHE A 71 -8.89 -0.33 -11.46
N SER A 72 -8.01 0.36 -12.17
CA SER A 72 -8.38 1.10 -13.39
C SER A 72 -8.90 0.16 -14.47
N LEU A 73 -8.23 -0.97 -14.73
CA LEU A 73 -8.68 -1.99 -15.69
C LEU A 73 -10.05 -2.55 -15.32
N ALA A 74 -10.26 -2.89 -14.05
CA ALA A 74 -11.53 -3.39 -13.56
C ALA A 74 -12.65 -2.36 -13.74
N LEU A 75 -12.37 -1.11 -13.36
CA LEU A 75 -13.34 -0.01 -13.42
C LEU A 75 -13.69 0.38 -14.86
N GLU A 76 -12.69 0.46 -15.74
CA GLU A 76 -12.89 0.80 -17.16
C GLU A 76 -13.73 -0.26 -17.88
N LYS A 77 -13.47 -1.54 -17.61
CA LYS A 77 -14.13 -2.64 -18.34
C LYS A 77 -15.46 -3.08 -17.73
N TYR A 78 -15.60 -3.01 -16.41
CA TYR A 78 -16.74 -3.58 -15.68
C TYR A 78 -17.46 -2.56 -14.77
N GLY A 79 -16.86 -1.38 -14.57
CA GLY A 79 -17.45 -0.32 -13.76
C GLY A 79 -18.42 0.57 -14.52
N THR A 80 -19.06 1.47 -13.77
CA THR A 80 -20.03 2.43 -14.31
C THR A 80 -19.75 3.87 -13.88
N MET A 81 -18.72 4.06 -13.05
CA MET A 81 -18.34 5.37 -12.49
C MET A 81 -16.95 5.76 -12.97
N PRO A 82 -16.70 7.05 -13.22
CA PRO A 82 -15.36 7.52 -13.53
C PRO A 82 -14.44 7.42 -12.30
N LEU A 83 -13.14 7.23 -12.54
CA LEU A 83 -12.13 7.01 -11.50
C LEU A 83 -12.14 8.11 -10.42
N ASN A 84 -12.30 9.38 -10.82
CA ASN A 84 -12.33 10.50 -9.88
C ASN A 84 -13.46 10.40 -8.85
N LYS A 85 -14.62 9.82 -9.20
CA LYS A 85 -15.74 9.66 -8.27
C LYS A 85 -15.45 8.57 -7.24
N VAL A 86 -14.82 7.47 -7.65
CA VAL A 86 -14.53 6.35 -6.75
C VAL A 86 -13.28 6.58 -5.88
N VAL A 87 -12.34 7.42 -6.32
CA VAL A 87 -11.15 7.80 -5.53
C VAL A 87 -11.47 8.90 -4.51
N ARG A 88 -12.45 9.77 -4.79
CA ARG A 88 -12.77 10.94 -3.94
C ARG A 88 -12.94 10.64 -2.44
N PRO A 89 -13.63 9.56 -2.02
CA PRO A 89 -13.76 9.24 -0.60
C PRO A 89 -12.41 8.96 0.07
N ALA A 90 -11.50 8.25 -0.60
CA ALA A 90 -10.17 7.98 -0.10
C ALA A 90 -9.33 9.26 -0.03
N MET A 91 -9.41 10.12 -1.06
CA MET A 91 -8.73 11.42 -1.07
C MET A 91 -9.17 12.28 0.13
N LYS A 92 -10.48 12.36 0.40
CA LYS A 92 -11.03 13.08 1.56
C LYS A 92 -10.50 12.54 2.88
N LEU A 93 -10.47 11.21 3.05
CA LEU A 93 -9.92 10.57 4.26
C LEU A 93 -8.42 10.85 4.43
N ALA A 94 -7.65 10.92 3.35
CA ALA A 94 -6.22 11.22 3.42
C ALA A 94 -5.96 12.70 3.73
N GLU A 95 -6.77 13.60 3.17
CA GLU A 95 -6.65 15.05 3.32
C GLU A 95 -7.14 15.54 4.68
N GLU A 96 -8.37 15.17 5.04
CA GLU A 96 -9.00 15.60 6.28
C GLU A 96 -8.54 14.77 7.48
N GLY A 97 -8.07 13.55 7.24
CA GLY A 97 -7.65 12.58 8.24
C GLY A 97 -8.79 11.80 8.88
N PHE A 98 -8.43 10.74 9.60
CA PHE A 98 -9.36 9.87 10.32
C PHE A 98 -8.80 9.48 11.70
N VAL A 99 -9.68 9.01 12.58
CA VAL A 99 -9.30 8.61 13.94
C VAL A 99 -8.66 7.22 13.92
N VAL A 100 -7.48 7.11 14.52
CA VAL A 100 -6.77 5.85 14.70
C VAL A 100 -7.55 4.95 15.67
N ASN A 101 -7.90 3.75 15.22
CA ASN A 101 -8.57 2.74 16.03
C ASN A 101 -7.56 1.79 16.71
N ASP A 102 -8.06 0.84 17.51
CA ASP A 102 -7.21 -0.14 18.21
C ASP A 102 -6.35 -0.96 17.23
N ALA A 103 -6.91 -1.39 16.10
CA ALA A 103 -6.19 -2.21 15.13
C ALA A 103 -4.96 -1.47 14.57
N LEU A 104 -5.16 -0.25 14.07
CA LEU A 104 -4.07 0.55 13.52
C LEU A 104 -3.05 0.95 14.59
N ALA A 105 -3.49 1.31 15.80
CA ALA A 105 -2.58 1.64 16.90
C ALA A 105 -1.69 0.44 17.28
N ASN A 106 -2.29 -0.76 17.36
CA ASN A 106 -1.56 -1.99 17.68
C ASN A 106 -0.57 -2.38 16.57
N ASP A 107 -0.98 -2.27 15.30
CA ASP A 107 -0.10 -2.56 14.16
C ASP A 107 1.07 -1.58 14.07
N LEU A 108 0.83 -0.29 14.27
CA LEU A 108 1.89 0.73 14.31
C LEU A 108 2.87 0.45 15.45
N LYS A 109 2.37 0.16 16.65
CA LYS A 109 3.22 -0.14 17.79
C LYS A 109 4.04 -1.42 17.61
N THR A 110 3.44 -2.46 17.05
CA THR A 110 4.06 -3.79 16.95
C THR A 110 4.95 -3.90 15.73
N TYR A 111 4.37 -3.80 14.54
CA TYR A 111 5.09 -4.01 13.27
C TYR A 111 5.68 -2.71 12.72
N GLY A 112 4.96 -1.59 12.89
CA GLY A 112 5.44 -0.29 12.43
C GLY A 112 6.77 0.11 13.08
N SER A 113 6.97 -0.20 14.37
CA SER A 113 8.19 0.13 15.12
C SER A 113 9.45 -0.54 14.54
N GLU A 114 9.32 -1.65 13.82
CA GLU A 114 10.45 -2.37 13.22
C GLU A 114 10.99 -1.67 11.96
N VAL A 115 10.13 -0.96 11.22
CA VAL A 115 10.45 -0.47 9.87
C VAL A 115 10.25 1.04 9.69
N ILE A 116 9.16 1.61 10.22
CA ILE A 116 8.77 3.02 9.95
C ILE A 116 9.81 4.00 10.51
N LEU A 117 10.38 3.69 11.68
CA LEU A 117 11.36 4.54 12.36
C LEU A 117 12.67 4.73 11.57
N ASN A 118 12.98 3.78 10.68
CA ASN A 118 14.22 3.77 9.90
C ASN A 118 14.15 4.67 8.65
N HIS A 119 12.99 5.27 8.37
CA HIS A 119 12.76 6.09 7.18
C HIS A 119 12.09 7.42 7.56
N GLU A 120 12.76 8.55 7.33
CA GLU A 120 12.30 9.87 7.77
C GLU A 120 10.91 10.23 7.24
N ASN A 121 10.64 9.93 5.97
CA ASN A 121 9.37 10.19 5.31
C ASN A 121 8.22 9.36 5.93
N SER A 122 8.45 8.10 6.27
CA SER A 122 7.48 7.23 6.93
C SER A 122 7.23 7.69 8.35
N LYS A 123 8.29 7.99 9.11
CA LYS A 123 8.21 8.51 10.48
C LYS A 123 7.42 9.82 10.54
N ALA A 124 7.63 10.73 9.59
CA ALA A 124 6.91 12.00 9.52
C ALA A 124 5.38 11.86 9.34
N ILE A 125 4.89 10.69 8.91
CA ILE A 125 3.47 10.43 8.68
C ILE A 125 2.84 9.69 9.86
N PHE A 126 3.49 8.64 10.35
CA PHE A 126 2.89 7.68 11.28
C PHE A 126 3.38 7.83 12.73
N TRP A 127 4.36 8.70 12.99
CA TRP A 127 4.93 8.96 14.30
C TRP A 127 4.73 10.42 14.70
N LYS A 128 4.50 10.63 16.00
CA LYS A 128 4.36 11.95 16.62
C LYS A 128 5.07 11.96 17.96
N ASP A 129 5.88 12.98 18.22
CA ASP A 129 6.61 13.16 19.48
C ASP A 129 7.46 11.95 19.89
N GLY A 130 8.03 11.24 18.90
CA GLY A 130 8.88 10.06 19.11
C GLY A 130 8.12 8.74 19.26
N GLU A 131 6.79 8.77 19.30
CA GLU A 131 5.92 7.60 19.51
C GLU A 131 5.03 7.32 18.28
N PRO A 132 4.62 6.06 18.05
CA PRO A 132 3.59 5.76 17.05
C PRO A 132 2.29 6.46 17.39
N LEU A 133 1.52 6.85 16.37
CA LEU A 133 0.15 7.33 16.59
C LEU A 133 -0.67 6.30 17.37
N LYS A 134 -1.41 6.78 18.37
CA LYS A 134 -2.15 5.97 19.33
C LYS A 134 -3.64 6.02 19.01
N LYS A 135 -4.40 5.11 19.60
CA LYS A 135 -5.87 5.13 19.49
C LYS A 135 -6.40 6.50 19.90
N GLY A 136 -7.30 7.06 19.08
CA GLY A 136 -7.87 8.39 19.30
C GLY A 136 -7.08 9.52 18.63
N ASP A 137 -5.82 9.31 18.25
CA ASP A 137 -5.09 10.28 17.44
C ASP A 137 -5.72 10.41 16.05
N LYS A 138 -5.48 11.55 15.42
CA LYS A 138 -5.92 11.83 14.05
C LYS A 138 -4.76 11.62 13.07
N LEU A 139 -4.87 10.63 12.18
CA LEU A 139 -3.92 10.38 11.11
C LEU A 139 -4.31 11.19 9.87
N VAL A 140 -3.45 12.13 9.46
CA VAL A 140 -3.59 12.93 8.23
C VAL A 140 -2.43 12.58 7.28
N GLN A 141 -2.73 12.34 6.01
CA GLN A 141 -1.77 11.85 5.01
C GLN A 141 -1.75 12.77 3.77
N LYS A 142 -1.31 14.03 3.94
CA LYS A 142 -1.36 15.07 2.88
C LYS A 142 -0.67 14.67 1.57
N ASN A 143 0.51 14.04 1.66
CA ASN A 143 1.24 13.58 0.48
C ASN A 143 0.47 12.48 -0.27
N LEU A 144 -0.20 11.59 0.46
CA LEU A 144 -1.07 10.57 -0.13
C LEU A 144 -2.32 11.19 -0.74
N ALA A 145 -2.92 12.20 -0.10
CA ALA A 145 -4.03 12.96 -0.66
C ALA A 145 -3.64 13.61 -2.00
N LYS A 146 -2.48 14.27 -2.06
CA LYS A 146 -1.96 14.84 -3.30
C LYS A 146 -1.73 13.79 -4.38
N SER A 147 -1.25 12.61 -3.99
CA SER A 147 -1.10 11.49 -4.92
C SER A 147 -2.44 10.95 -5.44
N LEU A 148 -3.52 11.09 -4.68
CA LEU A 148 -4.88 10.65 -5.06
C LEU A 148 -5.63 11.71 -5.89
N GLU A 149 -5.18 12.97 -5.83
CA GLU A 149 -5.72 14.09 -6.60
C GLU A 149 -5.25 14.07 -8.06
N MET A 150 -3.99 13.69 -8.30
CA MET A 150 -3.38 13.57 -9.64
C MET A 150 -3.88 12.34 -10.39
#